data_AF-A0A519RXU2-F1
#
_entry.id   AF-A0A519RXU2-F1
#
_cell.length_a   1.000
_cell.length_b   1.000
_cell.length_c   1.000
_cell.angle_alpha   90.00
_cell.angle_beta   90.00
_cell.angle_gamma   90.00
#
_symmetry.space_group_name_H-M   'P 1'
#
loop_
_entity.id
_entity.type
_entity.pdbx_description
1 polymer ?
#
loop_
_entity_poly.entity_id
_entity_poly.type
_entity_poly.pdbx_seq_one_letter_code
_entity_poly.pdbx_strand_id
1 'polypeptide(L)' 'MITRLAQIAAGKLSSTDFDKRYYTHELREYERYRALGVPDGSDPGYEVWNDAHSATLEDYQLNERVQPLYHPDITEEDFE' A
#
# COMPACT_ATOMS: atom_id res chain seq x y z
N MET A 1 -8.52 -2.87 2.74
CA MET A 1 -7.56 -2.16 3.65
C MET A 1 -8.00 -0.76 4.10
N ILE A 2 -8.54 0.10 3.23
CA ILE A 2 -8.91 1.49 3.60
C ILE A 2 -9.86 1.55 4.79
N THR A 3 -10.93 0.75 4.80
CA THR A 3 -11.88 0.67 5.92
C THR A 3 -11.18 0.29 7.24
N ARG A 4 -10.22 -0.64 7.18
CA ARG A 4 -9.44 -1.06 8.35
C ARG A 4 -8.54 0.07 8.88
N LEU A 5 -7.83 0.77 7.99
CA LEU A 5 -7.02 1.94 8.37
C LEU A 5 -7.89 3.05 8.99
N ALA A 6 -9.11 3.27 8.46
CA ALA A 6 -10.05 4.23 9.02
C ALA A 6 -10.52 3.83 10.44
N GLN A 7 -10.74 2.54 10.69
CA GLN A 7 -11.08 2.03 12.02
C GLN A 7 -9.91 2.18 13.01
N ILE A 8 -8.67 1.96 12.55
CA ILE A 8 -7.45 2.20 13.35
C ILE A 8 -7.32 3.68 13.70
N ALA A 9 -7.49 4.58 12.72
CA ALA A 9 -7.45 6.02 12.93
C ALA A 9 -8.54 6.50 13.91
N ALA A 10 -9.71 5.85 13.91
CA ALA A 10 -10.79 6.11 14.85
C ALA A 10 -10.60 5.47 16.24
N GLY A 11 -9.47 4.78 16.49
CA GLY A 11 -9.19 4.08 17.75
C GLY A 11 -10.04 2.84 18.00
N LYS A 12 -10.75 2.34 16.99
CA LYS A 12 -11.62 1.16 17.08
C LYS A 12 -10.83 -0.15 16.94
N LEU A 13 -9.67 -0.09 16.29
CA LEU A 13 -8.76 -1.22 16.11
C LEU A 13 -7.33 -0.81 16.47
N SER A 14 -6.59 -1.74 17.05
CA SER A 14 -5.14 -1.59 17.22
C SER A 14 -4.44 -1.91 15.90
N SER A 15 -3.47 -1.07 15.52
CA SER A 15 -2.63 -1.33 14.34
C SER A 15 -1.76 -2.57 14.52
N THR A 16 -1.63 -3.39 13.47
CA THR A 16 -0.63 -4.45 13.37
C THR A 16 0.51 -4.06 12.43
N ASP A 17 1.50 -4.93 12.28
CA ASP A 17 2.61 -4.67 11.35
C ASP A 17 2.18 -4.73 9.88
N PHE A 18 1.10 -5.45 9.54
CA PHE A 18 0.52 -5.41 8.19
C PHE A 18 -0.04 -4.03 7.88
N ASP A 19 -0.78 -3.44 8.83
CA ASP A 19 -1.38 -2.10 8.66
C ASP A 19 -0.29 -1.03 8.44
N LYS A 20 0.81 -1.13 9.19
CA LYS A 20 1.96 -0.23 9.04
C LYS A 20 2.63 -0.42 7.68
N ARG A 21 2.99 -1.66 7.31
CA ARG A 21 3.66 -1.95 6.03
C ARG A 21 2.84 -1.46 4.85
N TYR A 22 1.55 -1.81 4.81
CA TYR A 22 0.65 -1.37 3.76
C TYR A 22 0.60 0.16 3.69
N TYR A 23 0.29 0.84 4.80
CA TYR A 23 0.16 2.29 4.79
C TYR A 23 1.44 3.00 4.35
N THR A 24 2.61 2.58 4.85
CA THR A 24 3.88 3.20 4.48
C THR A 24 4.31 2.88 3.05
N HIS A 25 4.00 1.68 2.56
CA HIS A 25 4.25 1.27 1.17
C HIS A 25 3.39 2.09 0.21
N GLU A 26 2.07 2.05 0.36
CA GLU A 26 1.13 2.74 -0.54
C GLU A 26 1.37 4.25 -0.57
N LEU A 27 1.65 4.86 0.58
CA LEU A 27 1.96 6.29 0.64
C LEU A 27 3.23 6.64 -0.14
N ARG A 28 4.29 5.83 0.01
CA ARG A 28 5.57 6.05 -0.65
C ARG A 28 5.50 5.78 -2.15
N GLU A 29 4.76 4.76 -2.55
CA GLU A 29 4.48 4.47 -3.96
C GLU A 29 3.69 5.62 -4.60
N TYR A 30 2.68 6.15 -3.91
CA TYR A 30 1.92 7.32 -4.35
C TYR A 30 2.79 8.59 -4.49
N GLU A 31 3.70 8.85 -3.56
CA GLU A 31 4.66 9.95 -3.68
C GLU A 31 5.52 9.83 -4.96
N ARG A 32 5.89 8.61 -5.35
CA ARG A 32 6.65 8.35 -6.59
C ARG A 32 5.79 8.63 -7.82
N TYR A 33 4.53 8.20 -7.84
CA TYR A 33 3.60 8.56 -8.91
C TYR A 33 3.49 10.08 -9.09
N ARG A 34 3.37 10.82 -7.98
CA ARG A 34 3.34 12.28 -8.00
C ARG A 34 4.63 12.89 -8.54
N ALA A 35 5.79 12.35 -8.15
CA ALA A 35 7.09 12.80 -8.66
C ALA A 35 7.27 12.55 -10.16
N LEU A 36 6.63 11.49 -10.69
CA LEU A 36 6.62 11.15 -12.12
C LEU A 36 5.55 11.92 -12.92
N GLY A 37 4.72 12.74 -12.25
CA GLY A 37 3.66 13.51 -12.90
C GLY A 37 2.42 12.69 -13.24
N VAL A 38 2.24 11.50 -12.64
CA VAL A 38 1.03 10.70 -12.79
C VAL A 38 -0.13 11.40 -12.06
N PRO A 39 -1.24 11.73 -12.75
CA PRO A 39 -2.41 12.33 -12.13
C PRO A 39 -3.11 11.41 -11.12
N ASP A 40 -3.85 12.01 -10.18
CA ASP A 40 -4.68 11.24 -9.25
C ASP A 40 -5.82 10.54 -10.02
N GLY A 41 -6.06 9.26 -9.71
CA GLY A 41 -7.14 8.47 -10.30
C GLY A 41 -6.88 7.98 -11.73
N SER A 42 -5.68 8.22 -12.29
CA SER A 42 -5.28 7.62 -13.56
C SER A 42 -4.53 6.30 -13.35
N ASP A 43 -4.67 5.38 -14.31
CA ASP A 43 -3.82 4.20 -14.40
C ASP A 43 -2.40 4.62 -14.85
N PRO A 44 -1.35 4.40 -14.04
CA PRO A 44 0.03 4.71 -14.42
C PRO A 44 0.57 3.80 -15.55
N GLY A 45 -0.10 2.68 -15.83
CA GLY A 45 0.42 1.63 -16.70
C GLY A 45 1.39 0.70 -15.96
N TYR A 46 1.52 -0.53 -16.47
CA TYR A 46 2.25 -1.60 -15.81
C TYR A 46 3.72 -1.26 -15.50
N GLU A 47 4.45 -0.67 -16.45
CA GLU A 47 5.89 -0.37 -16.25
C GLU A 47 6.11 0.66 -15.14
N VAL A 48 5.37 1.77 -15.17
CA VAL A 48 5.45 2.83 -14.15
C VAL A 48 5.01 2.29 -12.79
N TRP A 49 3.93 1.51 -12.74
CA TRP A 49 3.50 0.83 -11.52
C TRP A 49 4.58 -0.08 -10.98
N ASN A 50 5.12 -0.99 -11.81
CA ASN A 50 6.09 -1.99 -11.39
C ASN A 50 7.39 -1.36 -10.87
N ASP A 51 7.87 -0.31 -11.55
CA ASP A 51 9.07 0.41 -11.13
C ASP A 51 8.86 1.16 -9.81
N ALA A 52 7.73 1.87 -9.65
CA ALA A 52 7.40 2.57 -8.41
C ALA A 52 7.19 1.59 -7.24
N HIS A 53 6.50 0.48 -7.49
CA HIS A 53 6.21 -0.57 -6.54
C HIS A 53 7.48 -1.25 -6.04
N SER A 54 8.31 -1.74 -6.97
CA SER A 54 9.57 -2.43 -6.65
C SER A 54 10.53 -1.52 -5.88
N ALA A 55 10.68 -0.26 -6.33
CA ALA A 55 11.55 0.69 -5.64
C ALA A 55 11.06 1.02 -4.22
N THR A 56 9.75 0.96 -3.98
CA THR A 56 9.18 1.17 -2.64
C THR A 56 9.41 -0.03 -1.73
N LEU A 57 9.28 -1.25 -2.25
CA LEU A 57 9.66 -2.46 -1.51
C LEU A 57 11.15 -2.41 -1.11
N GLU A 58 12.02 -1.97 -2.02
CA GLU A 58 13.46 -1.83 -1.78
C GLU A 58 13.79 -0.78 -0.71
N ASP A 59 13.14 0.40 -0.75
CA ASP A 59 13.31 1.46 0.27
C ASP A 59 13.11 0.92 1.70
N TYR A 60 12.14 0.02 1.88
CA TYR A 60 11.78 -0.56 3.17
C TYR A 60 12.38 -1.94 3.43
N GLN A 61 13.21 -2.46 2.53
CA GLN A 61 13.78 -3.81 2.59
C GLN A 61 12.71 -4.89 2.76
N LEU A 62 11.54 -4.69 2.14
CA LEU A 62 10.40 -5.58 2.23
C LEU A 62 10.44 -6.63 1.13
N ASN A 63 10.12 -7.87 1.50
CA ASN A 63 9.82 -8.93 0.55
C ASN A 63 8.37 -9.37 0.76
N GLU A 64 7.47 -8.87 -0.08
CA GLU A 64 6.02 -9.09 0.04
C GLU A 64 5.60 -10.56 -0.04
N ARG A 65 6.44 -11.45 -0.60
CA ARG A 65 6.18 -12.90 -0.65
C ARG A 65 6.28 -13.57 0.72
N VAL A 66 7.08 -13.01 1.62
CA VAL A 66 7.28 -13.52 2.99
C VAL A 66 6.76 -12.55 4.07
N GLN A 67 6.58 -11.28 3.72
CA GLN A 67 6.05 -10.20 4.56
C GLN A 67 4.88 -9.54 3.83
N PRO A 68 3.68 -10.14 3.86
CA PRO A 68 2.53 -9.62 3.13
C PRO A 68 2.24 -8.16 3.51
N LEU A 69 1.87 -7.36 2.52
CA LEU A 69 1.38 -6.00 2.75
C LEU A 69 -0.05 -6.04 3.31
N TYR A 70 -0.92 -6.86 2.71
CA TYR A 70 -2.31 -6.98 3.13
C TYR A 70 -2.44 -7.71 4.47
N HIS A 71 -3.34 -7.20 5.33
CA HIS A 71 -3.70 -7.89 6.56
C HIS A 71 -4.41 -9.22 6.23
N PRO A 72 -4.16 -10.33 6.95
CA PRO A 72 -4.82 -11.63 6.71
C PRO A 72 -6.34 -11.63 6.94
N ASP A 73 -6.90 -10.54 7.48
CA ASP A 73 -8.34 -10.40 7.70
C ASP A 73 -9.05 -9.82 6.46
N ILE A 74 -8.28 -9.37 5.46
CA ILE A 74 -8.80 -8.82 4.22
C ILE A 74 -9.10 -9.97 3.26
N THR A 75 -10.31 -10.02 2.74
CA THR A 75 -10.74 -11.00 1.74
C THR A 75 -10.82 -10.37 0.35
N GLU A 76 -10.97 -11.19 -0.70
CA GLU A 76 -11.18 -10.69 -2.07
C GLU A 76 -12.40 -9.76 -2.19
N GLU A 77 -13.42 -9.95 -1.35
CA GLU A 77 -14.61 -9.09 -1.29
C GLU A 77 -14.31 -7.67 -0.78
N ASP A 78 -13.21 -7.47 -0.05
CA ASP A 78 -12.80 -6.15 0.47
C ASP A 78 -12.10 -5.27 -0.57
N PHE A 79 -11.93 -5.76 -1.81
CA PHE A 79 -11.32 -5.05 -2.93
C PHE A 79 -12.33 -4.52 -3.96
N GLU A 80 -13.63 -4.84 -3.81
CA GLU A 80 -14.75 -4.31 -4.59
C GLU A 80 -15.38 -3.06 -3.93
#